data_AF-A0A7S0JUY4-F1
#
_entry.id   AF-A0A7S0JUY4-F1
#
_cell.length_a   1.000
_cell.length_b   1.000
_cell.length_c   1.000
_cell.angle_alpha   90.00
_cell.angle_beta   90.00
_cell.angle_gamma   90.00
#
_symmetry.space_group_name_H-M   'P 1'
#
loop_
_entity.id
_entity.type
_entity.pdbx_description
1 polymer ?
#
loop_
_entity_poly.entity_id
_entity_poly.type
_entity_poly.pdbx_seq_one_letter_code
_entity_poly.pdbx_strand_id
1 'polypeptide(L)'
;TRQLTLVPFRGNTVSLIGGWEELLGALEDHRSGLASMRGSPYYEPFQEEATAWETSLGQLTRVLDLWQQVQRRWVHLSAVFPESGSDVAAALPGEARRFREVSR
;
A
#
# COMPACT_ATOMS: atom_id res chain seq x y z
N THR A 1 4.72 5.42 -17.75
CA THR A 1 5.01 4.62 -16.54
C THR A 1 4.36 5.29 -15.35
N ARG A 2 3.34 4.69 -14.71
CA ARG A 2 2.68 5.30 -13.54
C ARG A 2 3.67 5.32 -12.36
N GLN A 3 3.81 6.46 -11.72
CA GLN A 3 4.64 6.62 -10.53
C GLN A 3 3.74 6.63 -9.30
N LEU A 4 4.24 6.10 -8.18
CA LEU A 4 3.55 6.20 -6.90
C LEU A 4 3.55 7.65 -6.45
N THR A 5 2.38 8.17 -6.06
CA THR A 5 2.27 9.49 -5.44
C THR A 5 2.83 9.40 -4.03
N LEU A 6 3.96 10.04 -3.79
CA LEU A 6 4.62 10.07 -2.48
C LEU A 6 4.41 11.42 -1.81
N VAL A 7 3.99 11.40 -0.55
CA VAL A 7 3.72 12.59 0.26
C VAL A 7 4.69 12.62 1.44
N PRO A 8 5.43 13.72 1.66
CA PRO A 8 6.34 13.82 2.78
C PRO A 8 5.57 13.81 4.12
N PHE A 9 6.09 13.06 5.08
CA PHE A 9 5.57 12.99 6.45
C PHE A 9 6.59 13.57 7.42
N ARG A 10 6.14 14.52 8.26
CA ARG A 10 6.92 15.17 9.33
C ARG A 10 8.32 15.65 8.92
N GLY A 11 8.39 16.56 7.94
CA GLY A 11 9.62 17.30 7.65
C GLY A 11 10.65 16.58 6.79
N ASN A 12 10.22 15.56 6.02
CA ASN A 12 10.93 14.89 4.91
C ASN A 12 11.74 13.61 5.24
N THR A 13 11.72 13.09 6.46
CA THR A 13 12.45 11.85 6.80
C THR A 13 11.75 10.59 6.28
N VAL A 14 10.42 10.61 6.13
CA VAL A 14 9.61 9.49 5.65
C VAL A 14 8.63 9.98 4.60
N SER A 15 8.51 9.24 3.49
CA SER A 15 7.49 9.48 2.46
C SER A 15 6.41 8.42 2.53
N LEU A 16 5.16 8.85 2.58
CA LEU A 16 3.99 7.98 2.61
C LEU A 16 3.40 7.86 1.22
N ILE A 17 2.80 6.71 0.91
CA ILE A 17 2.01 6.56 -0.30
C ILE A 17 0.71 7.36 -0.12
N GLY A 18 0.46 8.29 -1.04
CA GLY A 18 -0.79 9.02 -1.19
C GLY A 18 -1.58 8.51 -2.40
N GLY A 19 -2.76 9.08 -2.64
CA GLY A 19 -3.57 8.75 -3.82
C GLY A 19 -4.03 7.29 -3.86
N TRP A 20 -4.27 6.66 -2.71
CA TRP A 20 -4.66 5.24 -2.62
C TRP A 20 -5.90 4.89 -3.45
N GLU A 21 -6.92 5.75 -3.46
CA GLU A 21 -8.14 5.51 -4.24
C GLU A 21 -7.85 5.48 -5.74
N GLU A 22 -7.06 6.42 -6.25
CA GLU A 22 -6.64 6.43 -7.66
C GLU A 22 -5.80 5.20 -8.00
N LEU A 23 -4.85 4.85 -7.13
CA LEU A 23 -3.95 3.70 -7.33
C LEU A 23 -4.71 2.37 -7.35
N LEU A 24 -5.62 2.15 -6.40
CA LEU A 24 -6.42 0.93 -6.31
C LEU A 24 -7.50 0.88 -7.39
N GLY A 25 -8.14 2.01 -7.70
CA GLY A 25 -9.11 2.12 -8.79
C GLY A 25 -8.48 1.76 -10.14
N ALA A 26 -7.28 2.29 -10.42
CA ALA A 26 -6.51 1.93 -11.59
C ALA A 26 -6.20 0.42 -11.72
N LEU A 27 -5.90 -0.24 -10.60
CA LEU A 27 -5.64 -1.68 -10.60
C LEU A 27 -6.93 -2.47 -10.89
N GLU A 28 -8.05 -2.03 -10.33
CA GLU A 28 -9.34 -2.65 -10.60
C GLU A 28 -9.75 -2.49 -12.07
N ASP A 29 -9.56 -1.31 -12.65
CA ASP A 29 -9.82 -1.06 -14.07
C ASP A 29 -9.01 -1.99 -14.98
N HIS A 30 -7.71 -2.16 -14.69
CA HIS A 30 -6.85 -3.07 -15.47
C HIS A 30 -7.28 -4.53 -15.33
N ARG A 31 -7.67 -4.95 -14.13
CA ARG A 31 -8.16 -6.32 -13.88
C ARG A 31 -9.50 -6.58 -14.55
N SER A 32 -10.41 -5.61 -14.50
CA SER A 32 -11.70 -5.66 -15.20
C SER A 32 -11.51 -5.74 -16.71
N GLY A 33 -10.53 -4.99 -17.25
CA GLY A 33 -10.12 -5.08 -18.65
C GLY A 33 -9.67 -6.49 -19.05
N LEU A 34 -8.76 -7.10 -18.30
CA LEU A 34 -8.31 -8.48 -18.54
C LEU A 34 -9.45 -9.49 -18.43
N ALA A 35 -10.30 -9.36 -17.41
CA ALA A 35 -11.45 -10.24 -17.23
C ALA A 35 -12.44 -10.15 -18.40
N SER A 36 -12.64 -8.94 -18.95
CA SER A 36 -13.49 -8.72 -20.12
C SER A 36 -12.90 -9.34 -21.39
N MET A 37 -11.57 -9.33 -21.54
CA MET A 37 -10.90 -9.96 -22.69
C MET A 37 -11.14 -11.47 -22.76
N ARG A 38 -11.35 -12.16 -21.63
CA ARG A 38 -11.66 -13.60 -21.59
C ARG A 38 -12.94 -13.98 -22.32
N GLY A 39 -13.88 -13.05 -22.49
CA GLY A 39 -15.12 -13.26 -23.24
C GLY A 39 -14.96 -13.12 -24.76
N SER A 40 -13.79 -12.67 -25.24
CA SER A 40 -13.54 -12.45 -26.65
C SER A 40 -13.25 -13.77 -27.39
N PRO A 41 -13.80 -13.99 -28.60
CA PRO A 41 -13.44 -15.14 -29.44
C PRO A 41 -11.97 -15.12 -29.90
N TYR A 42 -11.27 -13.99 -29.73
CA TYR A 42 -9.85 -13.83 -30.05
C TYR A 42 -8.93 -13.94 -28.83
N TYR A 43 -9.42 -14.47 -27.69
CA TYR A 43 -8.65 -14.54 -26.45
C TYR A 43 -7.56 -15.61 -26.46
N GLU A 44 -7.77 -16.74 -27.16
CA GLU A 44 -6.87 -17.90 -27.15
C GLU A 44 -5.39 -17.56 -27.37
N PRO A 45 -4.99 -16.72 -28.35
CA PRO A 45 -3.59 -16.38 -28.57
C PRO A 45 -2.96 -15.57 -27.43
N PHE A 46 -3.76 -14.89 -26.61
CA PHE A 46 -3.31 -14.02 -25.52
C PHE A 46 -3.53 -14.64 -24.13
N GLN A 47 -4.08 -15.85 -24.07
CA GLN A 47 -4.52 -16.46 -22.81
C GLN A 47 -3.39 -16.58 -21.79
N GLU A 48 -2.21 -17.03 -22.22
CA GLU A 48 -1.05 -17.21 -21.34
C GLU A 48 -0.59 -15.87 -20.76
N GLU A 49 -0.42 -14.85 -21.62
CA GLU A 49 0.00 -13.51 -21.20
C GLU A 49 -1.05 -12.85 -20.29
N ALA A 50 -2.33 -12.94 -20.64
CA ALA A 50 -3.42 -12.40 -19.84
C ALA A 50 -3.49 -13.05 -18.45
N THR A 51 -3.29 -14.37 -18.36
CA THR A 51 -3.27 -15.10 -17.08
C THR A 51 -2.08 -14.68 -16.21
N ALA A 52 -0.91 -14.46 -16.82
CA ALA A 52 0.28 -13.96 -16.12
C ALA A 52 0.05 -12.54 -15.56
N TRP A 53 -0.60 -11.66 -16.33
CA TRP A 53 -0.96 -10.33 -15.86
C TRP A 53 -2.03 -10.35 -14.77
N GLU A 54 -3.08 -11.18 -14.89
CA GLU A 54 -4.09 -11.34 -13.84
C GLU A 54 -3.46 -11.77 -12.51
N THR A 55 -2.53 -12.73 -12.56
CA THR A 55 -1.79 -13.20 -11.38
C THR A 55 -0.94 -12.08 -10.77
N SER A 56 -0.19 -11.37 -11.61
CA SER A 56 0.71 -10.29 -11.18
C SER A 56 -0.06 -9.11 -10.57
N LEU A 57 -1.14 -8.68 -11.22
CA LEU A 57 -2.01 -7.61 -10.71
C LEU A 57 -2.73 -8.04 -9.43
N GLY A 58 -3.17 -9.30 -9.33
CA GLY A 58 -3.76 -9.85 -8.12
C GLY A 58 -2.79 -9.83 -6.92
N GLN A 59 -1.53 -10.21 -7.15
CA GLN A 59 -0.49 -10.12 -6.12
C GLN A 59 -0.22 -8.67 -5.71
N LEU A 60 -0.11 -7.77 -6.69
CA LEU A 60 0.11 -6.35 -6.44
C LEU A 60 -1.02 -5.72 -5.60
N THR A 61 -2.28 -5.97 -5.96
CA THR A 61 -3.43 -5.51 -5.17
C THR A 61 -3.30 -5.95 -3.71
N ARG A 62 -3.00 -7.23 -3.47
CA ARG A 62 -2.88 -7.78 -2.12
C ARG A 62 -1.77 -7.12 -1.30
N VAL A 63 -0.62 -6.88 -1.93
CA VAL A 63 0.51 -6.19 -1.29
C VAL A 63 0.13 -4.75 -0.94
N LEU A 64 -0.51 -4.04 -1.86
CA LEU A 64 -0.92 -2.65 -1.65
C LEU A 64 -1.99 -2.50 -0.57
N ASP A 65 -2.97 -3.41 -0.49
CA ASP A 65 -3.98 -3.42 0.57
C ASP A 65 -3.36 -3.61 1.96
N LEU A 66 -2.39 -4.52 2.07
CA LEU A 66 -1.64 -4.74 3.30
C LEU A 66 -0.79 -3.51 3.64
N TRP A 67 -0.13 -2.93 2.65
CA TRP A 67 0.67 -1.73 2.84
C TRP A 67 -0.18 -0.54 3.31
N GLN A 68 -1.35 -0.32 2.72
CA GLN A 68 -2.27 0.74 3.13
C GLN A 68 -2.68 0.57 4.60
N GLN A 69 -2.98 -0.66 5.03
CA GLN A 69 -3.31 -0.96 6.42
C GLN A 69 -2.14 -0.70 7.37
N VAL A 70 -0.94 -1.16 7.01
CA VAL A 70 0.28 -0.94 7.79
C VAL A 70 0.55 0.56 7.91
N GLN A 71 0.49 1.30 6.80
CA GLN A 71 0.71 2.75 6.78
C GLN A 71 -0.28 3.49 7.68
N ARG A 72 -1.58 3.17 7.61
CA ARG A 72 -2.60 3.79 8.47
C ARG A 72 -2.33 3.55 9.96
N ARG A 73 -2.00 2.31 10.33
CA ARG A 73 -1.67 1.97 11.72
C ARG A 73 -0.39 2.65 12.18
N TRP A 74 0.62 2.68 11.33
CA TRP A 74 1.89 3.31 11.62
C TRP A 74 1.74 4.82 11.82
N VAL A 75 1.02 5.52 10.94
CA VAL A 75 0.75 6.97 11.09
C VAL A 75 0.02 7.27 12.39
N HIS A 76 -0.98 6.46 12.76
CA HIS A 76 -1.68 6.60 14.02
C HIS A 76 -0.73 6.41 15.22
N LEU A 77 0.05 5.33 15.24
CA LEU A 77 1.00 5.06 16.31
C LEU A 77 2.12 6.11 16.38
N SER A 78 2.53 6.68 15.26
CA SER A 78 3.51 7.77 15.20
C SER A 78 3.00 9.05 15.87
N ALA A 79 1.67 9.27 15.88
CA ALA A 79 1.04 10.36 16.63
C ALA A 79 0.98 10.06 18.14
N VAL A 80 0.78 8.81 18.53
CA VAL A 80 0.72 8.38 19.94
C VAL A 80 2.12 8.36 20.58
N PHE A 81 3.12 7.85 19.85
CA PHE A 81 4.50 7.71 20.28
C PHE A 81 5.43 8.57 19.40
N PRO A 82 5.37 9.90 19.52
CA PRO A 82 6.26 10.79 18.77
C PRO A 82 7.72 10.60 19.22
N GLU A 83 8.66 10.81 18.31
CA GLU A 83 10.11 10.69 18.58
C GLU A 83 10.58 11.64 19.70
N SER A 84 9.93 12.79 19.82
CA SER A 84 10.17 13.78 20.88
C SER A 84 9.72 13.32 22.28
N GLY A 85 9.01 12.19 22.38
CA GLY A 85 8.37 11.72 23.61
C GLY A 85 6.98 12.33 23.85
N SER A 86 6.16 11.62 24.64
CA SER A 86 4.82 12.03 25.09
C SER A 86 4.52 11.43 26.47
N ASP A 87 3.54 11.97 27.19
CA ASP A 87 3.10 11.40 28.48
C ASP A 87 2.64 9.94 28.33
N VAL A 88 2.01 9.62 27.19
CA VAL A 88 1.62 8.25 26.84
C VAL A 88 2.84 7.36 26.65
N ALA A 89 3.90 7.86 25.99
CA ALA A 89 5.15 7.12 25.83
C ALA A 89 5.87 6.91 27.18
N ALA A 90 5.75 7.86 28.12
CA ALA A 90 6.28 7.73 29.47
C ALA A 90 5.50 6.71 30.31
N ALA A 91 4.18 6.66 30.15
CA ALA A 91 3.30 5.68 30.81
C ALA A 91 3.46 4.26 30.23
N LEU A 92 3.79 4.13 28.95
CA LEU A 92 3.92 2.85 28.22
C LEU A 92 5.31 2.71 27.57
N PRO A 93 6.39 2.63 28.36
CA PRO A 93 7.76 2.66 27.85
C PRO A 93 8.13 1.43 27.01
N GLY A 94 7.52 0.27 27.30
CA GLY A 94 7.73 -0.97 26.55
C GLY A 94 7.16 -0.89 25.14
N GLU A 95 5.92 -0.41 25.01
CA GLU A 95 5.21 -0.20 23.75
C GLU A 95 5.90 0.87 22.91
N ALA A 96 6.30 1.98 23.52
CA ALA A 96 7.05 3.04 22.86
C ALA A 96 8.41 2.55 22.33
N ARG A 97 9.08 1.64 23.06
CA ARG A 97 10.30 0.98 22.58
C ARG A 97 10.02 0.08 21.38
N ARG A 98 9.02 -0.80 21.46
CA ARG A 98 8.65 -1.70 20.34
C ARG A 98 8.28 -0.92 19.09
N PHE A 99 7.54 0.18 19.23
CA PHE A 99 7.19 1.03 18.10
C PHE A 99 8.42 1.66 17.44
N ARG A 100 9.39 2.14 18.24
CA ARG A 100 10.66 2.65 17.70
C ARG A 100 11.47 1.58 16.96
N GLU A 101 11.50 0.35 17.48
CA GLU A 101 12.22 -0.76 16.84
C GLU A 101 11.67 -1.10 15.45
N VAL A 102 10.35 -1.04 15.25
CA VAL A 102 9.71 -1.29 13.93
C VAL A 102 9.64 -0.06 13.03
N SER A 103 9.95 1.13 13.55
CA SER A 103 9.91 2.40 12.82
C SER A 103 11.30 2.91 12.43
N ARG A 104 12.36 2.15 12.76
CA ARG A 104 13.74 2.40 12.37
C ARG A 104 13.98 1.96 10.93
#